data_AF-A0A9W4H9I3-F1
#
_entry.id   AF-A0A9W4H9I3-F1
#
_cell.length_a   1.000
_cell.length_b   1.000
_cell.length_c   1.000
_cell.angle_alpha   90.00
_cell.angle_beta   90.00
_cell.angle_gamma   90.00
#
_symmetry.space_group_name_H-M   'P 1'
#
loop_
_entity.id
_entity.type
_entity.pdbx_description
1 polymer ?
#
loop_
_entity_poly.entity_id
_entity_poly.type
_entity_poly.pdbx_seq_one_letter_code
_entity_poly.pdbx_strand_id
1 'polypeptide(L)'
;MAVVLHSANVSSGAVQRGQEGNQVDDRMARCSYGVHVRQKAKPEDHCPEIQASLQWCPYEEGMPLNASDPISFPFYRVVSQKKAARGIVFHEQLLFNQAPTAPETFDQNTAKLCELEADLSKIPVALFDKKKNSKGQTYYRVAFELVLIPSSATLVFELQFNGISYGMVRSRY
;
A
#
# COMPACT_ATOMS: atom_id res chain seq x y z
N MET A 1 -4.96 -65.87 -2.03
CA MET A 1 -3.64 -65.46 -2.56
C MET A 1 -3.89 -64.55 -3.74
N ALA A 2 -3.34 -63.33 -3.67
CA ALA A 2 -3.49 -62.30 -4.68
C ALA A 2 -2.65 -62.62 -5.92
N VAL A 3 -3.20 -62.38 -7.12
CA VAL A 3 -2.41 -62.14 -8.32
C VAL A 3 -3.02 -60.93 -9.03
N VAL A 4 -2.15 -59.94 -9.24
CA VAL A 4 -2.42 -58.58 -9.69
C VAL A 4 -2.77 -58.55 -11.18
N LEU A 5 -3.81 -57.77 -11.50
CA LEU A 5 -4.25 -57.45 -12.86
C LEU A 5 -3.16 -56.72 -13.66
N HIS A 6 -2.84 -57.24 -14.84
CA HIS A 6 -2.26 -56.44 -15.92
C HIS A 6 -3.39 -55.96 -16.83
N SER A 7 -3.41 -54.67 -17.15
CA SER A 7 -3.80 -54.15 -18.47
C SER A 7 -3.40 -52.67 -18.54
N ALA A 8 -2.41 -52.41 -19.38
CA ALA A 8 -2.04 -51.06 -19.79
C ALA A 8 -3.16 -50.46 -20.66
N ASN A 9 -3.52 -49.21 -20.41
CA ASN A 9 -4.08 -48.34 -21.43
C ASN A 9 -3.40 -46.97 -21.31
N VAL A 10 -2.52 -46.70 -22.28
CA VAL A 10 -2.12 -45.35 -22.64
C VAL A 10 -3.33 -44.73 -23.35
N SER A 11 -3.92 -43.71 -22.75
CA SER A 11 -4.90 -42.85 -23.41
C SER A 11 -4.44 -41.41 -23.25
N SER A 12 -4.04 -40.83 -24.39
CA SER A 12 -3.86 -39.39 -24.56
C SER A 12 -5.10 -38.65 -24.10
N GLY A 13 -4.94 -37.71 -23.18
CA GLY A 13 -5.99 -36.81 -22.73
C GLY A 13 -5.49 -35.36 -22.75
N ALA A 14 -5.07 -34.89 -23.92
CA ALA A 14 -4.85 -33.48 -24.15
C ALA A 14 -6.21 -32.79 -24.41
N VAL A 15 -6.53 -31.84 -23.53
CA VAL A 15 -7.35 -30.64 -23.74
C VAL A 15 -8.83 -30.85 -24.06
N GLN A 16 -9.71 -30.36 -23.17
CA GLN A 16 -10.79 -29.43 -23.57
C GLN A 16 -11.37 -28.65 -22.38
N ARG A 17 -11.16 -27.32 -22.47
CA ARG A 17 -12.00 -26.19 -22.03
C ARG A 17 -12.34 -26.02 -20.54
N GLY A 18 -11.72 -25.00 -19.97
CA GLY A 18 -12.36 -24.06 -19.05
C GLY A 18 -11.98 -22.64 -19.46
N GLN A 19 -12.71 -22.06 -20.42
CA GLN A 19 -12.78 -20.60 -20.59
C GLN A 19 -13.78 -20.09 -19.54
N GLU A 20 -13.40 -20.15 -18.28
CA GLU A 20 -14.10 -19.46 -17.20
C GLU A 20 -13.01 -18.81 -16.35
N GLY A 21 -13.22 -17.53 -16.05
CA GLY A 21 -12.21 -16.65 -15.47
C GLY A 21 -11.50 -17.32 -14.31
N ASN A 22 -10.18 -17.40 -14.41
CA ASN A 22 -9.31 -17.79 -13.30
C ASN A 22 -9.31 -16.63 -12.27
N GLN A 23 -10.48 -16.32 -11.70
CA GLN A 23 -10.61 -15.45 -10.53
C GLN A 23 -10.20 -16.30 -9.34
N VAL A 24 -8.92 -16.22 -9.00
CA VAL A 24 -8.43 -16.62 -7.68
C VAL A 24 -9.06 -15.65 -6.69
N ASP A 25 -10.19 -16.03 -6.10
CA ASP A 25 -11.02 -15.18 -5.25
C ASP A 25 -10.40 -14.99 -3.85
N ASP A 26 -9.67 -15.99 -3.36
CA ASP A 26 -8.96 -15.93 -2.08
C ASP A 26 -7.45 -15.87 -2.27
N ARG A 27 -6.86 -14.71 -1.97
CA ARG A 27 -5.41 -14.53 -1.84
C ARG A 27 -5.08 -14.17 -0.42
N MET A 28 -3.95 -14.65 0.07
CA MET A 28 -3.42 -14.20 1.36
C MET A 28 -2.34 -13.14 1.13
N ALA A 29 -2.35 -12.10 1.97
CA ALA A 29 -1.22 -11.19 2.11
C ALA A 29 0.02 -12.02 2.48
N ARG A 30 1.13 -11.82 1.77
CA ARG A 30 2.40 -12.52 2.07
C ARG A 30 3.31 -11.72 3.00
N CYS A 31 2.98 -10.46 3.23
CA CYS A 31 3.76 -9.51 3.98
C CYS A 31 2.89 -8.30 4.30
N SER A 32 3.37 -7.48 5.22
CA SER A 32 2.75 -6.20 5.58
C SER A 32 3.20 -5.11 4.62
N TYR A 33 2.27 -4.28 4.15
CA TYR A 33 2.55 -3.14 3.24
C TYR A 33 2.36 -1.83 3.98
N GLY A 34 3.18 -0.82 3.68
CA GLY A 34 3.10 0.46 4.41
C GLY A 34 3.78 1.62 3.71
N VAL A 35 3.73 2.77 4.37
CA VAL A 35 4.38 4.02 3.97
C VAL A 35 5.15 4.59 5.13
N HIS A 36 6.16 5.39 4.82
CA HIS A 36 6.83 6.18 5.85
C HIS A 36 5.88 7.28 6.34
N VAL A 37 5.74 7.46 7.65
CA VAL A 37 5.09 8.65 8.22
C VAL A 37 6.02 9.38 9.16
N ARG A 38 5.86 10.70 9.25
CA ARG A 38 6.54 11.48 10.29
C ARG A 38 5.59 11.54 11.47
N GLN A 39 5.82 10.72 12.48
CA GLN A 39 5.12 10.87 13.75
C GLN A 39 5.79 11.98 14.56
N LYS A 40 5.00 12.67 15.37
CA LYS A 40 5.57 13.53 16.41
C LYS A 40 5.98 12.60 17.56
N ALA A 41 7.19 12.77 18.08
CA ALA A 41 7.63 12.09 19.29
C ALA A 41 6.56 12.25 20.38
N LYS A 42 6.18 11.14 21.03
CA LYS A 42 5.27 11.17 22.17
C LYS A 42 6.02 11.81 23.35
N PRO A 43 5.32 12.48 24.28
CA PRO A 43 5.97 13.11 25.43
C PRO A 43 6.73 12.13 26.34
N GLU A 44 6.36 10.85 26.26
CA GLU A 44 6.94 9.73 27.03
C GLU A 44 8.21 9.13 26.39
N ASP A 45 8.54 9.50 25.15
CA ASP A 45 9.72 9.01 24.45
C ASP A 45 11.00 9.60 25.08
N HIS A 46 11.77 8.75 25.76
CA HIS A 46 13.03 9.13 26.42
C HIS A 46 14.16 9.52 25.43
N CYS A 47 13.92 9.39 24.12
CA CYS A 47 14.82 9.84 23.07
C CYS A 47 13.99 10.54 21.97
N PRO A 48 14.05 11.88 21.85
CA PRO A 48 13.24 12.66 20.90
C PRO A 48 13.79 12.65 19.47
N GLU A 49 14.73 11.74 19.17
CA GLU A 49 15.20 11.57 17.80
C GLU A 49 13.98 11.20 16.95
N ILE A 50 13.77 11.92 15.85
CA ILE A 50 12.64 11.72 14.95
C ILE A 50 12.79 10.32 14.37
N GLN A 51 12.28 9.31 15.05
CA GLN A 51 12.24 7.96 14.53
C GLN A 51 11.36 8.00 13.31
N ALA A 52 11.87 7.47 12.20
CA ALA A 52 11.11 7.28 11.00
C ALA A 52 9.97 6.29 11.32
N SER A 53 8.81 6.81 11.70
CA SER A 53 7.65 6.00 12.02
C SER A 53 7.05 5.40 10.75
N LEU A 54 6.54 4.18 10.88
CA LEU A 54 5.88 3.49 9.80
C LEU A 54 4.37 3.52 10.01
N GLN A 55 3.63 3.64 8.92
CA GLN A 55 2.20 3.38 8.93
C GLN A 55 1.93 2.22 7.99
N TRP A 56 1.53 1.11 8.59
CA TRP A 56 1.19 -0.12 7.90
C TRP A 56 -0.29 -0.15 7.53
N CYS A 57 -0.61 -0.88 6.48
CA CYS A 57 -1.97 -1.32 6.20
C CYS A 57 -2.49 -2.15 7.37
N PRO A 58 -3.80 -2.15 7.63
CA PRO A 58 -4.40 -2.95 8.71
C PRO A 58 -4.39 -4.47 8.45
N TYR A 59 -3.72 -4.95 7.40
CA TYR A 59 -3.61 -6.37 7.05
C TYR A 59 -2.18 -6.85 7.28
N GLU A 60 -2.09 -7.95 8.02
CA GLU A 60 -0.84 -8.69 8.26
C GLU A 60 -0.72 -9.88 7.31
N GLU A 61 0.44 -10.52 7.32
CA GLU A 61 0.66 -11.78 6.62
C GLU A 61 -0.45 -12.81 6.96
N GLY A 62 -0.94 -13.51 5.94
CA GLY A 62 -1.99 -14.54 6.07
C GLY A 62 -3.42 -14.04 5.92
N MET A 63 -3.67 -12.72 5.92
CA MET A 63 -5.03 -12.18 5.80
C MET A 63 -5.55 -12.21 4.34
N PRO A 64 -6.86 -12.46 4.12
CA PRO A 64 -7.43 -12.53 2.78
C PRO A 64 -7.45 -11.17 2.08
N LEU A 65 -7.16 -11.17 0.78
CA LEU A 65 -7.07 -10.02 -0.10
C LEU A 65 -8.05 -10.21 -1.24
N ASN A 66 -9.15 -9.44 -1.22
CA ASN A 66 -10.18 -9.49 -2.25
C ASN A 66 -10.07 -8.25 -3.17
N ALA A 67 -10.09 -8.46 -4.48
CA ALA A 67 -10.06 -7.35 -5.44
C ALA A 67 -11.33 -6.47 -5.40
N SER A 68 -12.45 -7.06 -4.98
CA SER A 68 -13.74 -6.40 -4.80
C SER A 68 -13.85 -5.60 -3.51
N ASP A 69 -12.92 -5.82 -2.57
CA ASP A 69 -12.84 -5.08 -1.30
C ASP A 69 -11.44 -4.47 -1.14
N PRO A 70 -11.14 -3.36 -1.86
CA PRO A 70 -9.86 -2.68 -1.76
C PRO A 70 -9.57 -2.18 -0.35
N ILE A 71 -8.31 -2.29 0.06
CA ILE A 71 -7.88 -1.83 1.38
C ILE A 71 -7.46 -0.37 1.27
N SER A 72 -8.15 0.52 1.98
CA SER A 72 -7.74 1.93 2.09
C SER A 72 -7.21 2.22 3.48
N PHE A 73 -6.14 3.01 3.57
CA PHE A 73 -5.73 3.59 4.85
C PHE A 73 -5.36 5.08 4.74
N PRO A 74 -5.82 5.90 5.71
CA PRO A 74 -5.63 7.34 5.66
C PRO A 74 -4.23 7.73 6.13
N PHE A 75 -3.58 8.63 5.42
CA PHE A 75 -2.37 9.29 5.90
C PHE A 75 -2.35 10.75 5.44
N TYR A 76 -1.33 11.52 5.86
CA TYR A 76 -1.23 12.90 5.43
C TYR A 76 0.21 13.35 5.17
N ARG A 77 0.32 14.43 4.41
CA ARG A 77 1.57 15.16 4.19
C ARG A 77 1.41 16.63 4.54
N VAL A 78 2.48 17.21 5.07
CA VAL A 78 2.57 18.63 5.37
C VAL A 78 3.26 19.34 4.21
N VAL A 79 2.60 20.36 3.66
CA VAL A 79 3.08 21.13 2.52
C VAL A 79 3.22 22.59 2.92
N SER A 80 4.38 23.19 2.64
CA SER A 80 4.55 24.63 2.86
C SER A 80 3.73 25.43 1.86
N GLN A 81 3.30 26.64 2.23
CA GLN A 81 2.55 27.52 1.33
C GLN A 81 3.29 27.78 0.00
N LYS A 82 4.63 27.94 0.07
CA LYS A 82 5.49 28.13 -1.11
C LYS A 82 5.53 26.92 -2.04
N LYS A 83 5.37 25.70 -1.51
CA LYS A 83 5.33 24.47 -2.31
C LYS A 83 3.94 24.30 -2.93
N ALA A 84 2.88 24.55 -2.16
CA ALA A 84 1.51 24.51 -2.68
C ALA A 84 1.28 25.46 -3.86
N ALA A 85 1.86 26.66 -3.82
CA ALA A 85 1.74 27.64 -4.91
C ALA A 85 2.46 27.24 -6.22
N ARG A 86 3.42 26.30 -6.18
CA ARG A 86 4.23 25.89 -7.34
C ARG A 86 3.72 24.60 -8.00
N GLY A 87 2.62 24.03 -7.53
CA GLY A 87 2.22 22.68 -7.85
C GLY A 87 2.93 21.66 -6.96
N ILE A 88 2.24 20.54 -6.71
CA ILE A 88 2.70 19.53 -5.76
C ILE A 88 2.73 18.20 -6.49
N VAL A 89 3.92 17.64 -6.68
CA VAL A 89 4.09 16.23 -7.05
C VAL A 89 4.70 15.51 -5.86
N PHE A 90 4.06 14.44 -5.41
CA PHE A 90 4.54 13.58 -4.36
C PHE A 90 5.15 12.31 -4.93
N HIS A 91 6.21 11.86 -4.27
CA HIS A 91 6.89 10.61 -4.55
C HIS A 91 6.85 9.82 -3.25
N GLU A 92 5.89 8.91 -3.15
CA GLU A 92 5.64 8.14 -1.95
C GLU A 92 6.38 6.80 -2.03
N GLN A 93 7.19 6.50 -1.02
CA GLN A 93 7.89 5.22 -0.95
C GLN A 93 6.95 4.19 -0.34
N LEU A 94 6.59 3.20 -1.14
CA LEU A 94 5.84 2.05 -0.67
C LEU A 94 6.82 1.03 -0.12
N LEU A 95 6.51 0.52 1.06
CA LEU A 95 7.37 -0.37 1.84
C LEU A 95 6.67 -1.71 2.03
N PHE A 96 7.45 -2.76 2.23
CA PHE A 96 6.96 -4.04 2.70
C PHE A 96 7.82 -4.58 3.83
N ASN A 97 7.24 -5.44 4.67
CA ASN A 97 7.92 -6.14 5.74
C ASN A 97 7.43 -7.59 5.85
N GLN A 98 8.37 -8.54 5.90
CA GLN A 98 8.11 -9.98 5.92
C GLN A 98 8.09 -10.61 7.33
N ALA A 99 8.17 -9.80 8.39
CA ALA A 99 8.00 -10.29 9.74
C ALA A 99 6.53 -10.69 9.98
N PRO A 100 6.26 -11.70 10.82
CA PRO A 100 4.89 -12.10 11.17
C PRO A 100 4.04 -10.97 11.76
N THR A 101 4.69 -9.98 12.37
CA THR A 101 4.05 -8.77 12.91
C THR A 101 4.82 -7.56 12.41
N ALA A 102 4.11 -6.56 11.87
CA ALA A 102 4.74 -5.37 11.32
C ALA A 102 5.39 -4.52 12.44
N PRO A 103 6.66 -4.11 12.30
CA PRO A 103 7.35 -3.36 13.34
C PRO A 103 6.90 -1.89 13.38
N GLU A 104 6.88 -1.25 14.56
CA GLU A 104 6.50 0.17 14.66
C GLU A 104 7.51 1.12 13.99
N THR A 105 8.76 0.68 13.86
CA THR A 105 9.87 1.42 13.29
C THR A 105 10.58 0.61 12.21
N PHE A 106 11.39 1.27 11.38
CA PHE A 106 12.23 0.58 10.39
C PHE A 106 13.14 -0.44 11.06
N ASP A 107 13.11 -1.67 10.56
CA ASP A 107 13.99 -2.76 10.94
C ASP A 107 14.72 -3.34 9.71
N GLN A 108 15.49 -4.41 9.91
CA GLN A 108 16.25 -5.07 8.84
C GLN A 108 15.36 -5.79 7.81
N ASN A 109 14.09 -6.04 8.14
CA ASN A 109 13.13 -6.73 7.27
C ASN A 109 12.26 -5.75 6.46
N THR A 110 12.40 -4.44 6.72
CA THR A 110 11.68 -3.39 6.03
C THR A 110 12.43 -3.01 4.76
N ALA A 111 11.80 -3.22 3.60
CA ALA A 111 12.39 -2.90 2.31
C ALA A 111 11.45 -2.04 1.45
N LYS A 112 12.05 -1.27 0.53
CA LYS A 112 11.29 -0.52 -0.48
C LYS A 112 10.67 -1.50 -1.48
N LEU A 113 9.35 -1.43 -1.62
CA LEU A 113 8.60 -2.14 -2.65
C LEU A 113 8.72 -1.41 -3.99
N CYS A 114 8.24 -0.17 -4.02
CA CYS A 114 8.28 0.70 -5.19
C CYS A 114 8.05 2.16 -4.80
N GLU A 115 7.91 3.03 -5.80
CA GLU A 115 7.65 4.46 -5.60
C GLU A 115 6.38 4.84 -6.36
N LEU A 116 5.45 5.48 -5.67
CA LEU A 116 4.22 6.00 -6.24
C LEU A 116 4.38 7.50 -6.46
N GLU A 117 4.27 7.93 -7.71
CA GLU A 117 4.18 9.34 -8.05
C GLU A 117 2.71 9.77 -8.04
N ALA A 118 2.40 10.88 -7.37
CA ALA A 118 1.08 11.49 -7.36
C ALA A 118 1.17 12.99 -7.71
N ASP A 119 0.56 13.38 -8.82
CA ASP A 119 0.50 14.77 -9.27
C ASP A 119 -0.76 15.44 -8.71
N LEU A 120 -0.54 16.21 -7.64
CA LEU A 120 -1.58 16.96 -6.93
C LEU A 120 -1.66 18.42 -7.40
N SER A 121 -0.90 18.81 -8.42
CA SER A 121 -0.99 20.17 -9.00
C SER A 121 -2.39 20.48 -9.52
N LYS A 122 -3.16 19.43 -9.84
CA LYS A 122 -4.55 19.49 -10.30
C LYS A 122 -5.56 19.73 -9.18
N ILE A 123 -5.16 19.61 -7.91
CA ILE A 123 -6.06 19.80 -6.77
C ILE A 123 -6.02 21.28 -6.36
N PRO A 124 -7.17 21.98 -6.34
CA PRO A 124 -7.23 23.34 -5.82
C PRO A 124 -6.73 23.40 -4.38
N VAL A 125 -5.75 24.27 -4.12
CA VAL A 125 -5.14 24.46 -2.77
C VAL A 125 -6.18 24.81 -1.70
N ALA A 126 -7.32 25.39 -2.09
CA ALA A 126 -8.44 25.69 -1.21
C ALA A 126 -9.08 24.45 -0.58
N LEU A 127 -8.90 23.27 -1.17
CA LEU A 127 -9.38 21.98 -0.62
C LEU A 127 -8.43 21.42 0.45
N PHE A 128 -7.24 21.98 0.62
CA PHE A 128 -6.29 21.52 1.64
C PHE A 128 -6.58 22.17 3.00
N ASP A 129 -6.31 21.42 4.07
CA ASP A 129 -6.48 21.91 5.44
C ASP A 129 -5.37 22.90 5.81
N LYS A 130 -5.69 24.19 5.78
CA LYS A 130 -4.77 25.28 6.09
C LYS A 130 -4.56 25.38 7.60
N LYS A 131 -3.30 25.23 8.03
CA LYS A 131 -2.87 25.33 9.43
C LYS A 131 -1.83 26.42 9.63
N LYS A 132 -1.67 26.85 10.88
CA LYS A 132 -0.65 27.81 11.32
C LYS A 132 0.10 27.22 12.51
N ASN A 133 1.43 27.27 12.49
CA ASN A 133 2.25 26.81 13.63
C ASN A 133 2.44 27.93 14.67
N SER A 134 3.08 27.61 15.79
CA SER A 134 3.39 28.57 16.87
C SER A 134 4.27 29.75 16.43
N LYS A 135 5.05 29.59 15.36
CA LYS A 135 5.87 30.65 14.74
C LYS A 135 5.10 31.50 13.74
N GLY A 136 3.78 31.32 13.64
CA GLY A 136 2.90 32.03 12.73
C GLY A 136 3.03 31.64 11.26
N GLN A 137 3.81 30.61 10.94
CA GLN A 137 3.99 30.14 9.56
C GLN A 137 2.81 29.28 9.14
N THR A 138 2.27 29.57 7.95
CA THR A 138 1.16 28.84 7.36
C THR A 138 1.66 27.63 6.58
N TYR A 139 0.98 26.50 6.75
CA TYR A 139 1.20 25.28 5.99
C TYR A 139 -0.14 24.60 5.69
N TYR A 140 -0.12 23.64 4.78
CA TYR A 140 -1.27 22.82 4.44
C TYR A 140 -1.04 21.39 4.94
N ARG A 141 -2.07 20.82 5.55
CA ARG A 141 -2.17 19.38 5.78
C ARG A 141 -3.02 18.81 4.65
N VAL A 142 -2.44 17.90 3.88
CA VAL A 142 -3.16 17.22 2.79
C VAL A 142 -3.35 15.77 3.22
N ALA A 143 -4.61 15.39 3.43
CA ALA A 143 -5.00 14.04 3.83
C ALA A 143 -5.30 13.22 2.57
N PHE A 144 -4.88 11.96 2.58
CA PHE A 144 -5.01 11.02 1.47
C PHE A 144 -5.47 9.68 1.99
N GLU A 145 -6.01 8.88 1.08
CA GLU A 145 -6.14 7.44 1.23
C GLU A 145 -5.10 6.78 0.33
N LEU A 146 -4.30 5.85 0.87
CA LEU A 146 -3.61 4.89 0.03
C LEU A 146 -4.51 3.67 -0.12
N VAL A 147 -4.91 3.37 -1.35
CA VAL A 147 -5.78 2.24 -1.68
C VAL A 147 -4.94 1.14 -2.31
N LEU A 148 -4.93 -0.03 -1.66
CA LEU A 148 -4.32 -1.26 -2.12
C LEU A 148 -5.38 -2.16 -2.75
N ILE A 149 -5.23 -2.43 -4.04
CA ILE A 149 -6.12 -3.29 -4.81
C ILE A 149 -5.32 -4.55 -5.22
N PRO A 150 -5.58 -5.71 -4.60
CA PRO A 150 -4.97 -6.95 -5.01
C PRO A 150 -5.51 -7.43 -6.37
N SER A 151 -4.63 -7.99 -7.21
CA SER A 151 -4.98 -8.58 -8.50
C SER A 151 -4.15 -9.85 -8.76
N SER A 152 -4.45 -10.59 -9.84
CA SER A 152 -3.98 -11.96 -10.05
C SER A 152 -2.44 -12.16 -10.07
N ALA A 153 -1.65 -11.14 -10.35
CA ALA A 153 -0.19 -11.24 -10.26
C ALA A 153 0.48 -9.96 -9.74
N THR A 154 -0.34 -9.00 -9.32
CA THR A 154 0.10 -7.64 -9.04
C THR A 154 -0.70 -7.04 -7.90
N LEU A 155 -0.08 -6.09 -7.22
CA LEU A 155 -0.72 -5.17 -6.31
C LEU A 155 -0.79 -3.81 -6.98
N VAL A 156 -1.97 -3.21 -7.03
CA VAL A 156 -2.14 -1.83 -7.46
C VAL A 156 -2.25 -0.96 -6.23
N PHE A 157 -1.46 0.10 -6.19
CA PHE A 157 -1.55 1.12 -5.17
C PHE A 157 -2.05 2.39 -5.82
N GLU A 158 -3.06 3.01 -5.25
CA GLU A 158 -3.59 4.30 -5.66
C GLU A 158 -3.51 5.29 -4.52
N LEU A 159 -3.04 6.50 -4.80
CA LEU A 159 -3.12 7.61 -3.85
C LEU A 159 -4.33 8.46 -4.22
N GLN A 160 -5.33 8.40 -3.36
CA GLN A 160 -6.60 9.07 -3.57
C GLN A 160 -6.75 10.30 -2.68
N PHE A 161 -7.38 11.33 -3.23
CA PHE A 161 -7.82 12.52 -2.51
C PHE A 161 -9.31 12.71 -2.78
N ASN A 162 -10.13 12.73 -1.72
CA ASN A 162 -11.60 12.76 -1.81
C ASN A 162 -12.17 11.67 -2.75
N GLY A 163 -11.62 10.45 -2.69
CA GLY A 163 -12.06 9.31 -3.51
C GLY A 163 -11.62 9.35 -4.98
N ILE A 164 -10.83 10.33 -5.39
CA ILE A 164 -10.29 10.45 -6.75
C ILE A 164 -8.80 10.07 -6.74
N SER A 165 -8.38 9.18 -7.63
CA SER A 165 -6.97 8.78 -7.78
C SER A 165 -6.15 9.86 -8.48
N TYR A 166 -5.01 10.24 -7.87
CA TYR A 166 -4.04 11.20 -8.40
C TYR A 166 -2.66 10.59 -8.67
N GLY A 167 -2.49 9.32 -8.34
CA GLY A 167 -1.26 8.57 -8.55
C GLY A 167 -1.56 7.09 -8.44
N MET A 168 -0.91 6.29 -9.30
CA MET A 168 -1.09 4.84 -9.31
C MET A 168 0.23 4.16 -9.67
N VAL A 169 0.58 3.11 -8.95
CA VAL A 169 1.70 2.23 -9.29
C VAL A 169 1.27 0.78 -9.18
N ARG A 170 1.82 -0.07 -10.06
CA ARG A 170 1.63 -1.52 -10.00
C ARG A 170 2.93 -2.18 -9.55
N SER A 171 2.87 -2.91 -8.47
CA SER A 171 3.96 -3.79 -8.03
C SER A 171 3.63 -5.23 -8.39
N ARG A 172 4.68 -6.01 -8.67
CA ARG A 172 4.55 -7.47 -8.64
C ARG A 172 4.54 -7.94 -7.19
N TYR A 173 3.90 -9.09 -7.00
CA TYR A 173 3.85 -9.83 -5.75
C TYR A 173 5.17 -10.53 -5.43
#